data_AF-C3Z988-F1
#
_entry.id   AF-C3Z988-F1
#
_cell.length_a   1.000
_cell.length_b   1.000
_cell.length_c   1.000
_cell.angle_alpha   90.00
_cell.angle_beta   90.00
_cell.angle_gamma   90.00
#
_symmetry.space_group_name_H-M   'P 1'
#
loop_
_entity.id
_entity.type
_entity.pdbx_description
1 polymer ?
#
loop_
_entity_poly.entity_id
_entity_poly.type
_entity_poly.pdbx_seq_one_letter_code
_entity_poly.pdbx_strand_id
1 'polypeptide(L)'
;RYYAVVHPTSPRFTHTAVLYILGTVWIVAAATSAPQGLVLTSVTYEGVYTADGQLLTACEEVWPGDHYVVGYTFCLFTLCYVFPLLTIVALYVKIGMSIWNRSKPGAS
;
A
#
# COMPACT_ATOMS: atom_id res chain seq x y z
N ARG A 1 -12.94 12.51 11.68
CA ARG A 1 -13.47 13.62 12.50
C ARG A 1 -14.69 13.25 13.35
N TYR A 2 -15.47 12.22 13.03
CA TYR A 2 -16.57 11.74 13.89
C TYR A 2 -16.09 11.11 15.22
N TYR A 3 -14.95 10.42 15.19
CA TYR A 3 -14.39 9.66 16.32
C TYR A 3 -13.84 10.52 17.47
N ALA A 4 -13.45 11.77 17.20
CA ALA A 4 -12.84 12.67 18.19
C ALA A 4 -13.85 13.21 19.21
N VAL A 5 -15.16 13.09 18.90
CA VAL A 5 -16.24 13.61 19.74
C VAL A 5 -16.82 12.53 20.66
N VAL A 6 -16.79 11.27 20.24
CA VAL A 6 -17.54 10.19 20.91
C VAL A 6 -16.67 9.34 21.86
N HIS A 7 -15.34 9.29 21.71
CA HIS A 7 -14.47 8.42 22.53
C HIS A 7 -13.30 9.19 23.17
N PRO A 8 -13.48 9.78 24.37
CA PRO A 8 -12.45 10.59 25.05
C PRO A 8 -11.24 9.78 25.56
N THR A 9 -11.24 8.45 25.45
CA THR A 9 -10.20 7.54 25.96
C THR A 9 -9.65 6.59 24.89
N SER A 10 -9.68 6.97 23.61
CA SER A 10 -9.03 6.18 22.56
C SER A 10 -7.51 6.39 22.59
N PRO A 11 -6.68 5.32 22.46
CA PRO A 11 -5.23 5.45 22.48
C PRO A 11 -4.84 6.43 21.38
N ARG A 12 -4.18 7.51 21.77
CA ARG A 12 -3.64 8.49 20.83
C ARG A 12 -2.67 7.71 19.95
N PHE A 13 -3.05 7.43 18.69
CA PHE A 13 -2.05 7.23 17.66
C PHE A 13 -1.13 8.42 17.80
N THR A 14 0.10 8.17 18.26
CA THR A 14 1.04 9.25 18.53
C THR A 14 1.17 10.04 17.24
N HIS A 15 1.16 11.37 17.33
CA HIS A 15 1.30 12.24 16.15
C HIS A 15 2.49 11.81 15.27
N THR A 16 3.54 11.34 15.92
CA THR A 16 4.70 10.67 15.35
C THR A 16 4.35 9.45 14.48
N ALA A 17 3.48 8.54 14.92
CA ALA A 17 3.05 7.39 14.14
C ALA A 17 2.29 7.79 12.88
N VAL A 18 1.43 8.82 12.95
CA VAL A 18 0.71 9.34 11.79
C VAL A 18 1.68 9.93 10.76
N LEU A 19 2.68 10.70 11.22
CA LEU A 19 3.73 11.23 10.36
C LEU A 19 4.57 10.14 9.70
N TYR A 20 4.92 9.08 10.44
CA TYR A 20 5.62 7.93 9.87
C TYR A 20 4.80 7.24 8.79
N ILE A 21 3.52 6.96 9.05
CA ILE A 21 2.63 6.32 8.08
C ILE A 21 2.53 7.17 6.81
N LEU A 22 2.27 8.48 6.94
CA LEU A 22 2.20 9.38 5.81
C LEU A 22 3.52 9.42 5.03
N GLY A 23 4.65 9.55 5.72
CA GLY A 23 5.97 9.52 5.10
C GLY A 23 6.22 8.24 4.31
N THR A 24 5.93 7.07 4.90
CA THR A 24 6.05 5.78 4.18
C THR A 24 5.13 5.70 2.98
N VAL A 25 3.87 6.14 3.09
CA VAL A 25 2.92 6.12 1.97
C VAL A 25 3.44 6.99 0.83
N TRP A 26 3.94 8.20 1.12
CA TRP A 26 4.51 9.09 0.11
C TRP A 26 5.76 8.51 -0.56
N ILE A 27 6.68 7.94 0.21
CA ILE A 27 7.89 7.30 -0.33
C ILE A 27 7.52 6.12 -1.22
N VAL A 28 6.60 5.27 -0.76
CA VAL A 28 6.12 4.10 -1.53
C VAL A 28 5.42 4.58 -2.80
N ALA A 29 4.54 5.57 -2.72
CA ALA A 29 3.87 6.13 -3.89
C ALA A 29 4.88 6.68 -4.91
N ALA A 30 5.85 7.48 -4.47
CA ALA A 30 6.90 7.98 -5.36
C ALA A 30 7.74 6.84 -5.99
N ALA A 31 8.10 5.83 -5.20
CA ALA A 31 8.83 4.66 -5.67
C ALA A 31 8.00 3.81 -6.67
N THR A 32 6.68 3.76 -6.52
CA THR A 32 5.79 3.06 -7.47
C THR A 32 5.66 3.82 -8.78
N SER A 33 5.49 5.14 -8.73
CA SER A 33 5.23 5.98 -9.91
C SER A 33 6.45 6.16 -10.81
N ALA A 34 7.66 6.13 -10.25
CA ALA A 34 8.89 6.33 -11.02
C ALA A 34 9.13 5.26 -12.12
N PRO A 35 9.10 3.94 -11.83
CA PRO A 35 9.26 2.91 -12.86
C PRO A 35 8.02 2.79 -13.75
N GLN A 36 6.80 2.97 -13.22
CA GLN A 36 5.58 3.03 -14.04
C GLN A 36 5.71 4.11 -15.13
N GLY A 37 6.19 5.31 -14.80
CA GLY A 37 6.38 6.38 -15.79
C GLY A 37 7.46 6.11 -16.84
N LEU A 38 8.40 5.20 -16.58
CA LEU A 38 9.46 4.83 -17.52
C LEU A 38 9.11 3.60 -18.38
N VAL A 39 8.28 2.71 -17.84
CA VAL A 39 7.97 1.41 -18.43
C VAL A 39 6.64 1.44 -19.21
N LEU A 40 5.69 2.29 -18.81
CA LEU A 40 4.48 2.51 -19.61
C LEU A 40 4.84 3.20 -20.93
N THR A 41 4.76 2.45 -22.01
CA THR A 41 4.97 2.94 -23.39
C THR A 41 3.70 2.74 -24.19
N SER A 42 3.37 3.72 -25.03
CA SER A 42 2.30 3.59 -26.03
C SER A 42 2.82 2.77 -27.21
N VAL A 43 2.28 1.57 -27.40
CA VAL A 43 2.61 0.68 -28.52
C VAL A 43 1.46 0.76 -29.52
N THR A 44 1.79 1.10 -30.77
CA THR A 44 0.83 1.07 -31.88
C THR A 44 0.97 -0.26 -32.62
N TYR A 45 -0.12 -1.03 -32.67
CA TYR A 45 -0.17 -2.31 -33.33
C TYR A 45 -0.44 -2.16 -34.82
N GLU A 46 0.56 -2.44 -35.66
CA GLU A 46 0.39 -2.46 -37.11
C GLU A 46 -0.55 -3.60 -37.53
N GLY A 47 -1.54 -3.28 -38.38
CA GLY A 47 -2.51 -4.25 -38.89
C GLY A 47 -3.67 -4.60 -37.96
N VAL A 48 -3.71 -4.02 -36.75
CA VAL A 48 -4.84 -4.13 -35.82
C VAL A 48 -5.54 -2.78 -35.74
N TYR A 49 -6.85 -2.77 -35.99
CA TYR A 49 -7.65 -1.56 -36.05
C TYR A 49 -8.73 -1.54 -34.97
N THR A 50 -9.02 -0.35 -34.45
CA THR A 50 -10.17 -0.10 -33.58
C THR A 50 -11.46 -0.19 -34.39
N ALA A 51 -12.61 -0.23 -33.69
CA ALA A 51 -13.93 -0.25 -34.35
C ALA A 51 -14.15 0.96 -35.28
N ASP A 52 -13.45 2.08 -35.01
CA ASP A 52 -13.50 3.31 -35.80
C ASP A 52 -12.51 3.33 -36.98
N GLY A 53 -11.80 2.23 -37.23
CA GLY A 53 -10.85 2.08 -38.35
C GLY A 53 -9.49 2.76 -38.12
N GLN A 54 -9.19 3.21 -36.91
CA GLN A 54 -7.86 3.75 -36.55
C GLN A 54 -6.92 2.61 -36.11
N LEU A 55 -5.61 2.80 -36.24
CA LEU A 55 -4.63 1.86 -35.70
C LEU A 55 -4.79 1.74 -34.18
N LEU A 56 -4.72 0.51 -33.66
CA LEU A 56 -4.83 0.26 -32.23
C LEU A 56 -3.55 0.72 -31.52
N THR A 57 -3.65 1.78 -30.73
CA THR A 57 -2.59 2.17 -29.78
C THR A 57 -2.99 1.73 -28.37
N ALA A 58 -2.17 0.89 -27.75
CA ALA A 58 -2.35 0.45 -26.36
C ALA A 58 -1.20 0.93 -25.48
N CYS A 59 -1.47 1.20 -24.21
CA CYS A 59 -0.41 1.43 -23.21
C CYS A 59 0.00 0.09 -22.62
N GLU A 60 1.27 -0.28 -22.80
CA GLU A 60 1.82 -1.52 -22.29
C GLU A 60 3.05 -1.27 -21.43
N GLU A 61 3.26 -2.16 -20.47
CA GLU A 61 4.44 -2.16 -19.62
C GLU A 61 5.58 -2.88 -20.34
N VAL A 62 6.48 -2.12 -20.96
CA VAL A 62 7.63 -2.65 -21.70
C VAL A 62 8.84 -2.73 -20.79
N TRP A 63 9.01 -3.88 -20.13
CA TRP A 63 10.15 -4.11 -19.25
C TRP A 63 11.38 -4.59 -20.02
N PRO A 64 12.60 -4.13 -19.68
CA PRO A 64 13.84 -4.56 -20.35
C PRO A 64 14.24 -6.02 -20.05
N GLY A 65 13.54 -6.69 -19.14
CA GLY A 65 13.71 -8.11 -18.85
C GLY A 65 12.82 -8.56 -17.68
N ASP A 66 12.44 -9.84 -17.69
CA ASP A 66 11.49 -10.42 -16.73
C ASP A 66 11.97 -10.31 -15.27
N HIS A 67 13.29 -10.34 -15.05
CA HIS A 67 13.87 -10.19 -13.71
C HIS A 67 13.57 -8.84 -13.06
N TYR A 68 13.43 -7.77 -13.86
CA TYR A 68 13.03 -6.46 -13.35
C TYR A 68 11.57 -6.43 -12.91
N VAL A 69 10.68 -7.09 -13.66
CA VAL A 69 9.27 -7.24 -13.32
C VAL A 69 9.14 -7.96 -11.98
N VAL A 70 9.78 -9.12 -11.86
CA VAL A 70 9.71 -9.96 -10.66
C VAL A 70 10.25 -9.20 -9.45
N GLY A 71 11.41 -8.56 -9.57
CA GLY A 71 12.00 -7.77 -8.50
C GLY A 71 11.12 -6.60 -8.05
N TYR A 72 10.55 -5.87 -9.01
CA TYR A 72 9.66 -4.75 -8.74
C TYR A 72 8.36 -5.20 -8.07
N THR A 73 7.66 -6.19 -8.64
CA THR A 73 6.41 -6.72 -8.08
C THR A 73 6.63 -7.32 -6.70
N PHE A 74 7.73 -8.04 -6.47
CA PHE A 74 8.05 -8.60 -5.16
C PHE A 74 8.31 -7.51 -4.11
N CYS A 75 9.06 -6.47 -4.47
CA CYS A 75 9.31 -5.32 -3.62
C CYS A 75 8.00 -4.60 -3.26
N LEU A 76 7.16 -4.33 -4.26
CA LEU A 76 5.84 -3.75 -4.07
C LEU A 76 4.95 -4.59 -3.16
N PHE A 77 4.86 -5.90 -3.41
CA PHE A 77 4.07 -6.80 -2.59
C PHE A 77 4.53 -6.76 -1.13
N THR A 78 5.84 -6.79 -0.91
CA THR A 78 6.39 -6.74 0.44
C THR A 78 6.07 -5.41 1.13
N LEU A 79 6.29 -4.29 0.46
CA LEU A 79 6.13 -2.95 1.03
C LEU A 79 4.65 -2.54 1.19
N CYS A 80 3.82 -2.79 0.18
CA CYS A 80 2.43 -2.35 0.15
C CYS A 80 1.46 -3.32 0.82
N TYR A 81 1.86 -4.59 1.02
CA TYR A 81 0.97 -5.61 1.55
C TYR A 81 1.54 -6.27 2.82
N VAL A 82 2.71 -6.89 2.74
CA VAL A 82 3.28 -7.66 3.87
C VAL A 82 3.58 -6.76 5.06
N PHE A 83 4.29 -5.65 4.83
CA PHE A 83 4.65 -4.71 5.89
C PHE A 83 3.43 -4.09 6.62
N PRO A 84 2.41 -3.53 5.93
CA PRO A 84 1.23 -3.00 6.60
C PRO A 84 0.42 -4.10 7.30
N LEU A 85 0.32 -5.31 6.73
CA LEU A 85 -0.34 -6.43 7.40
C LEU A 85 0.34 -6.82 8.70
N LEU A 86 1.66 -6.97 8.71
CA LEU A 86 2.41 -7.28 9.93
C LEU A 86 2.20 -6.19 10.99
N THR A 87 2.18 -4.92 10.57
CA THR A 87 1.92 -3.78 11.46
C THR A 87 0.52 -3.88 12.07
N ILE A 88 -0.50 -4.16 11.26
CA ILE A 88 -1.88 -4.34 11.71
C ILE A 88 -1.95 -5.51 12.71
N VAL A 89 -1.41 -6.68 12.35
CA VAL A 89 -1.41 -7.86 13.21
C VAL A 89 -0.75 -7.54 14.56
N ALA A 90 0.41 -6.90 14.57
CA ALA A 90 1.09 -6.52 15.80
C ALA A 90 0.24 -5.58 16.67
N LEU A 91 -0.41 -4.58 16.07
CA LEU A 91 -1.31 -3.66 16.78
C LEU A 91 -2.49 -4.41 17.40
N TYR A 92 -3.16 -5.28 16.63
CA TYR A 92 -4.28 -6.07 17.12
C TYR A 92 -3.87 -7.04 18.23
N VAL A 93 -2.69 -7.67 18.12
CA VAL A 93 -2.13 -8.50 19.19
C VAL A 93 -1.90 -7.68 20.46
N LYS A 94 -1.36 -6.46 20.36
CA LYS A 94 -1.19 -5.57 21.54
C LYS A 94 -2.53 -5.17 22.15
N ILE A 95 -3.53 -4.87 21.33
CA ILE A 95 -4.89 -4.54 21.79
C ILE A 95 -5.51 -5.75 22.50
N GLY A 96 -5.43 -6.94 21.91
CA GLY A 96 -5.93 -8.19 22.50
C GLY A 96 -5.30 -8.50 23.85
N MET A 97 -3.97 -8.35 23.97
CA MET A 97 -3.27 -8.52 25.25
C MET A 97 -3.69 -7.48 26.30
N SER A 98 -3.90 -6.22 25.89
CA SER A 98 -4.37 -5.15 26.78
C SER A 98 -5.78 -5.46 27.33
N ILE A 99 -6.68 -5.94 26.46
CA ILE A 99 -8.03 -6.36 26.87
C ILE A 99 -7.93 -7.54 27.84
N TRP A 100 -7.18 -8.59 27.49
CA TRP A 100 -7.03 -9.77 28.34
C TRP A 100 -6.49 -9.44 29.73
N ASN A 101 -5.51 -8.53 29.83
CA ASN A 101 -4.99 -8.09 31.12
C ASN A 101 -5.98 -7.22 31.92
N ARG A 102 -6.84 -6.45 31.26
CA ARG A 102 -7.92 -5.69 31.93
C ARG A 102 -9.10 -6.57 32.33
N SER A 103 -9.31 -7.68 31.64
CA SER A 103 -10.41 -8.63 31.89
C SER A 103 -10.10 -9.66 32.98
N LYS A 104 -8.90 -9.68 33.58
CA LYS A 104 -8.64 -10.48 34.78
C LYS A 104 -9.41 -9.88 35.98
N PRO A 105 -10.45 -10.54 36.51
CA PRO A 105 -11.09 -10.13 37.75
C PRO A 105 -10.26 -10.72 38.89
N GLY A 106 -9.35 -9.94 39.47
CA GLY A 106 -8.50 -10.46 40.55
C GLY A 106 -7.28 -9.61 40.87
N ALA A 107 -7.49 -8.40 41.37
CA ALA A 107 -6.56 -7.72 42.25
C ALA A 107 -7.40 -6.85 43.20
N SER A 108 -7.96 -7.52 44.21
CA SER A 108 -8.39 -6.91 45.46
C SER A 108 -7.19 -6.66 46.35
#